data_AF-A0A021XED8-F1
#
_entry.id   AF-A0A021XED8-F1
#
_cell.length_a   1.000
_cell.length_b   1.000
_cell.length_c   1.000
_cell.angle_alpha   90.00
_cell.angle_beta   90.00
_cell.angle_gamma   90.00
#
_symmetry.space_group_name_H-M   'P 1'
#
loop_
_entity.id
_entity.type
_entity.pdbx_description
1 polymer ?
#
loop_
_entity_poly.entity_id
_entity_poly.type
_entity_poly.pdbx_seq_one_letter_code
_entity_poly.pdbx_strand_id
1 'polypeptide(L)' 'MRKIIVSAAIAAVAAVSFAAPSQAGYYSYGYKPHCFIKKVQSYDYYGNVIIKKIKVCK' A
#
# COMPACT_ATOMS: atom_id res chain seq x y z
N MET A 1 10.36 -26.53 19.39
CA MET A 1 10.16 -26.34 17.93
C MET A 1 8.88 -25.59 17.57
N ARG A 2 7.71 -25.93 18.14
CA ARG A 2 6.43 -25.25 17.82
C ARG A 2 6.44 -23.72 18.04
N LYS A 3 7.13 -23.23 19.08
CA LYS A 3 7.24 -21.78 19.36
C LYS A 3 7.98 -20.99 18.27
N ILE A 4 9.00 -21.58 17.65
CA ILE A 4 9.78 -20.91 16.59
C ILE A 4 8.97 -20.84 15.30
N ILE A 5 8.24 -21.90 14.97
CA ILE A 5 7.37 -21.96 13.78
C ILE A 5 6.25 -20.93 13.88
N VAL A 6 5.62 -20.81 15.05
CA VAL A 6 4.55 -19.82 15.29
C VAL A 6 5.10 -18.40 15.18
N SER A 7 6.28 -18.13 15.75
CA SER A 7 6.91 -16.81 15.67
C SER A 7 7.29 -16.43 14.24
N ALA A 8 7.86 -17.36 13.46
CA ALA A 8 8.21 -17.13 12.07
C ALA A 8 6.98 -16.88 11.19
N ALA A 9 5.88 -17.61 11.41
CA ALA A 9 4.62 -17.41 10.69
C ALA A 9 4.03 -16.02 10.95
N ILE A 10 4.01 -15.57 12.21
CA ILE A 10 3.50 -14.24 12.58
C ILE A 10 4.36 -13.14 11.95
N ALA A 11 5.69 -13.28 12.00
CA ALA A 11 6.62 -12.33 11.39
C ALA A 11 6.45 -12.25 9.85
N ALA A 12 6.27 -13.40 9.19
CA ALA A 12 6.06 -13.47 7.74
C ALA A 12 4.72 -12.84 7.33
N VAL A 13 3.63 -13.11 8.05
CA VAL A 13 2.31 -12.52 7.78
C VAL A 13 2.34 -11.00 7.96
N ALA A 14 3.00 -10.51 9.00
CA ALA A 14 3.18 -9.07 9.20
C ALA A 14 3.96 -8.45 8.03
N ALA A 15 5.11 -9.03 7.66
CA ALA A 15 5.92 -8.53 6.55
C ALA A 15 5.17 -8.50 5.21
N VAL A 16 4.44 -9.58 4.87
CA VAL A 16 3.66 -9.67 3.63
C VAL A 16 2.51 -8.66 3.61
N SER A 17 1.85 -8.43 4.76
CA SER A 17 0.75 -7.46 4.87
C SER A 17 1.23 -6.02 4.64
N PHE A 18 2.41 -5.65 5.14
CA PHE A 18 3.01 -4.35 4.87
C PHE A 18 3.53 -4.22 3.43
N ALA A 19 4.02 -5.33 2.86
CA ALA A 19 4.63 -5.36 1.53
C ALA A 19 3.66 -5.63 0.38
N ALA A 20 2.36 -5.80 0.62
CA ALA A 20 1.36 -5.94 -0.44
C ALA A 20 0.72 -4.58 -0.77
N PRO A 21 1.34 -3.72 -1.60
CA PRO A 21 0.62 -2.58 -2.14
C PRO A 21 -0.48 -3.12 -3.05
N SER A 22 -1.73 -2.84 -2.69
CA SER A 22 -2.90 -3.10 -3.52
C SER A 22 -2.74 -2.40 -4.88
N GLN A 23 -2.37 -3.20 -5.87
CA GLN A 23 -2.39 -2.85 -7.29
C GLN A 23 -3.61 -3.55 -7.90
N ALA A 24 -4.77 -2.95 -7.71
CA ALA A 24 -5.94 -3.11 -8.56
C ALA A 24 -6.44 -1.69 -8.77
N GLY A 25 -6.24 -1.04 -9.92
CA GLY A 25 -6.34 -1.55 -11.28
C GLY A 25 -7.51 -0.76 -11.89
N TYR A 26 -7.19 0.39 -12.46
CA TYR A 26 -8.14 1.38 -12.97
C TYR A 26 -8.82 0.82 -14.22
N TYR A 27 -9.98 0.17 -14.08
CA TYR A 27 -10.83 -0.16 -15.21
C TYR A 27 -11.82 0.98 -15.42
N SER A 28 -11.56 1.84 -16.41
CA SER A 28 -12.62 2.66 -16.99
C SER A 28 -12.31 2.94 -18.45
N TYR A 29 -12.91 2.11 -19.30
CA TYR A 29 -13.19 2.44 -20.70
C TYR A 29 -13.94 3.77 -20.74
N GLY A 30 -13.44 4.75 -21.50
CA GLY A 30 -14.17 5.97 -21.79
C GLY A 30 -13.71 7.19 -21.01
N TYR A 31 -12.68 7.85 -21.55
CA TYR A 31 -12.44 9.30 -21.55
C TYR A 31 -13.21 10.15 -20.52
N LYS A 32 -12.55 10.64 -19.45
CA LYS A 32 -13.02 11.74 -18.57
C LYS A 32 -12.00 12.06 -17.47
N PRO A 33 -11.97 13.32 -16.97
CA PRO A 33 -10.93 14.34 -17.20
C PRO A 33 -9.52 13.91 -16.76
N HIS A 34 -8.45 14.67 -16.99
CA HIS A 34 -7.06 14.38 -16.54
C HIS A 34 -6.88 14.38 -14.99
N CYS A 35 -7.93 14.07 -14.25
CA CYS A 35 -7.93 13.77 -12.83
C CYS A 35 -7.46 12.34 -12.58
N PHE A 36 -6.22 12.16 -12.17
CA PHE A 36 -5.70 10.84 -11.78
C PHE A 36 -5.42 10.77 -10.27
N ILE A 37 -5.53 9.57 -9.71
CA ILE A 37 -5.20 9.32 -8.31
C ILE A 37 -3.70 9.03 -8.23
N LYS A 38 -2.94 9.94 -7.63
CA LYS A 38 -1.52 9.76 -7.33
C LYS A 38 -1.37 9.25 -5.90
N LYS A 39 -0.63 8.15 -5.72
CA LYS A 39 -0.17 7.73 -4.39
C LYS A 39 1.07 8.55 -4.04
N VAL A 40 1.03 9.25 -2.92
CA VAL A 40 2.19 9.96 -2.35
C VAL A 40 2.59 9.23 -1.09
N GLN A 41 3.85 8.83 -1.04
CA GLN A 41 4.44 8.18 0.11
C GLN A 41 5.15 9.24 0.95
N SER A 42 4.88 9.25 2.25
CA SER A 42 5.56 10.09 3.24
C SER A 42 5.98 9.23 4.42
N TYR A 43 6.99 9.67 5.16
CA TYR A 43 7.41 9.06 6.41
C TYR A 43 7.01 9.96 7.58
N ASP A 44 6.54 9.37 8.67
CA ASP A 44 6.39 10.10 9.93
C ASP A 44 7.70 10.14 10.72
N TYR A 45 7.68 10.86 11.85
CA TYR A 45 8.84 11.03 12.74
C TYR A 45 9.41 9.70 13.25
N TYR A 46 8.59 8.65 13.35
CA TYR A 46 8.98 7.32 13.79
C TYR A 46 9.36 6.39 12.63
N GLY A 47 9.38 6.91 11.39
CA GLY A 47 9.77 6.17 10.20
C GLY A 47 8.67 5.27 9.62
N ASN A 48 7.42 5.36 10.10
CA ASN A 48 6.35 4.58 9.47
C ASN A 48 5.94 5.21 8.13
N VAL A 49 5.60 4.34 7.18
CA VAL A 49 5.19 4.75 5.83
C VAL A 49 3.72 5.13 5.82
N ILE A 50 3.45 6.39 5.51
CA ILE A 50 2.10 6.92 5.32
C ILE A 50 1.85 7.07 3.81
N ILE A 51 0.96 6.24 3.28
CA ILE A 51 0.55 6.29 1.87
C ILE A 51 -0.74 7.11 1.76
N LYS A 52 -0.65 8.29 1.14
CA LYS A 52 -1.82 9.14 0.87
C LYS A 52 -2.21 9.02 -0.60
N LYS A 53 -3.50 8.83 -0.87
CA LYS A 53 -4.05 8.92 -2.24
C LYS A 53 -4.55 10.34 -2.45
N ILE A 54 -3.91 11.08 -3.34
CA ILE A 54 -4.36 12.42 -3.73
C ILE A 54 -4.99 12.35 -5.12
N LYS A 55 -6.14 13.00 -5.29
CA LYS A 55 -6.79 13.17 -6.59
C LYS A 55 -6.23 14.46 -7.20
N VAL A 56 -5.44 14.32 -8.27
CA VAL A 56 -4.83 15.46 -8.97
C VAL A 56 -5.59 15.66 -10.26
N CYS A 57 -6.33 16.76 -10.34
CA CYS A 57 -7.02 17.24 -11.53
C CYS A 57 -6.19 18.35 -12.18
N LYS A 58 -5.96 18.24 -13.49
CA LYS A 58 -5.34 19.28 -14.31
C LYS A 58 -6.41 20.18 -14.93
#